data_AF-A0A378W191-F1
#
_entry.id   AF-A0A378W191-F1
#
_cell.length_a   1.000
_cell.length_b   1.000
_cell.length_c   1.000
_cell.angle_alpha   90.00
_cell.angle_beta   90.00
_cell.angle_gamma   90.00
#
_symmetry.space_group_name_H-M   'P 1'
#
loop_
_entity.id
_entity.type
_entity.pdbx_description
1 polymer ?
#
loop_
_entity_poly.entity_id
_entity_poly.type
_entity_poly.pdbx_seq_one_letter_code
_entity_poly.pdbx_strand_id
1 'polypeptide(L)'
;MKTAAVGNPMPSEQAVADALGQIAGELDGCRAPAVLFLGQAFVNLERQAMIETLCGSRPFFIIDHPARLLRQPELKARNWQVLKQLKRALRQGGGS
;
A
#
# COMPACT_ATOMS: atom_id res chain seq x y z
N MET A 1 21.93 25.90 -3.55
CA MET A 1 22.37 24.71 -2.77
C MET A 1 21.79 23.47 -3.44
N LYS A 2 22.62 22.48 -3.79
CA LYS A 2 22.21 21.19 -4.34
C LYS A 2 21.70 20.32 -3.19
N THR A 3 20.43 19.93 -3.20
CA THR A 3 19.95 18.83 -2.34
C THR A 3 19.46 17.71 -3.24
N ALA A 4 20.43 16.93 -3.72
CA ALA A 4 20.18 15.62 -4.28
C ALA A 4 20.20 14.58 -3.15
N ALA A 5 19.36 13.56 -3.32
CA ALA A 5 19.13 12.39 -2.45
C ALA A 5 18.12 12.59 -1.30
N VAL A 6 16.82 12.71 -1.63
CA VAL A 6 15.76 12.35 -0.68
C VAL A 6 15.65 10.82 -0.63
N GLY A 7 16.64 10.19 0.00
CA GLY A 7 16.40 8.87 0.59
C GLY A 7 15.43 9.13 1.73
N ASN A 8 14.12 8.90 1.51
CA ASN A 8 13.13 9.07 2.56
C ASN A 8 13.55 8.12 3.71
N PRO A 9 14.03 8.63 4.87
CA PRO A 9 14.35 7.75 5.97
C PRO A 9 13.09 6.99 6.34
N MET A 10 13.22 5.70 6.67
CA MET A 10 12.10 4.91 7.14
C MET A 10 11.48 5.66 8.33
N PRO A 11 10.19 6.01 8.30
CA PRO A 11 9.56 6.73 9.40
C PRO A 11 9.68 5.90 10.68
N SER A 12 9.94 6.57 11.80
CA SER A 12 9.97 5.98 13.14
C SER A 12 8.65 5.26 13.43
N GLU A 13 8.66 4.20 14.24
CA GLU A 13 7.44 3.42 14.54
C GLU A 13 6.32 4.28 15.13
N GLN A 14 6.65 5.27 15.96
CA GLN A 14 5.69 6.23 16.49
C GLN A 14 5.03 7.08 15.38
N ALA A 15 5.83 7.58 14.44
CA ALA A 15 5.31 8.35 13.30
C ALA A 15 4.43 7.48 12.38
N VAL A 16 4.74 6.18 12.27
CA VAL A 16 3.88 5.21 11.58
C VAL A 16 2.57 5.02 12.35
N ALA A 17 2.61 4.84 13.67
CA ALA A 17 1.43 4.69 14.51
C ALA A 17 0.48 5.91 14.44
N ASP A 18 1.02 7.12 14.54
CA ASP A 18 0.23 8.35 14.48
C ASP A 18 -0.39 8.55 13.09
N ALA A 19 0.37 8.26 12.03
CA ALA A 19 -0.13 8.33 10.65
C ALA A 19 -1.21 7.26 10.37
N LEU A 20 -1.16 6.10 11.02
CA LEU A 20 -2.16 5.05 10.81
C LEU A 20 -3.55 5.46 11.27
N GLY A 21 -3.67 6.18 12.39
CA GLY A 21 -4.95 6.70 12.84
C GLY A 21 -5.57 7.65 11.80
N GLN A 22 -4.74 8.51 11.20
CA GLN A 22 -5.15 9.40 10.13
C GLN A 22 -5.54 8.62 8.86
N ILE A 23 -4.72 7.65 8.43
CA ILE A 23 -4.98 6.81 7.26
C ILE A 23 -6.27 5.99 7.46
N ALA A 24 -6.53 5.49 8.67
CA ALA A 24 -7.75 4.77 8.99
C ALA A 24 -8.99 5.65 8.82
N GLY A 25 -8.94 6.90 9.30
CA GLY A 25 -10.01 7.87 9.12
C GLY A 25 -10.24 8.23 7.66
N GLU A 26 -9.18 8.43 6.88
CA GLU A 26 -9.26 8.68 5.44
C GLU A 26 -9.86 7.47 4.68
N LEU A 27 -9.46 6.25 5.04
CA LEU A 27 -9.98 5.01 4.46
C LEU A 27 -11.46 4.82 4.75
N ASP A 28 -11.91 5.10 5.98
CA ASP A 28 -13.32 5.01 6.35
C ASP A 28 -14.17 6.06 5.62
N GLY A 29 -13.68 7.31 5.58
CA GLY A 29 -14.34 8.40 4.86
C GLY A 29 -14.48 8.15 3.35
N CYS A 30 -13.51 7.46 2.74
CA CYS A 30 -13.54 7.15 1.31
C CYS A 30 -14.40 5.91 0.97
N ARG A 31 -14.83 5.11 1.96
CA ARG A 31 -15.53 3.82 1.77
C ARG A 31 -14.85 2.95 0.69
N ALA A 32 -13.52 2.92 0.70
CA ALA A 32 -12.77 2.24 -0.34
C ALA A 32 -13.03 0.72 -0.29
N PRO A 33 -13.40 0.07 -1.42
CA PRO A 33 -13.67 -1.38 -1.43
C PRO A 33 -12.39 -2.24 -1.37
N ALA A 34 -11.21 -1.65 -1.58
CA ALA A 34 -9.92 -2.31 -1.44
C ALA A 34 -8.81 -1.29 -1.19
N VAL A 35 -7.69 -1.74 -0.63
CA VAL A 35 -6.50 -0.89 -0.36
C VAL A 35 -5.29 -1.39 -1.16
N LEU A 36 -4.54 -0.46 -1.76
CA LEU A 36 -3.30 -0.76 -2.47
C LEU A 36 -2.12 -0.06 -1.80
N PHE A 37 -1.17 -0.84 -1.30
CA PHE A 37 0.07 -0.36 -0.71
C PHE A 37 1.21 -0.41 -1.72
N LEU A 38 2.01 0.66 -1.76
CA LEU A 38 3.11 0.83 -2.70
C LEU A 38 4.45 0.81 -1.98
N GLY A 39 5.16 -0.32 -2.04
CA GLY A 39 6.52 -0.45 -1.54
C GLY A 39 6.75 -1.62 -0.61
N GLN A 40 8.01 -2.05 -0.52
CA GLN A 40 8.46 -3.17 0.32
C GLN A 40 8.38 -2.87 1.82
N ALA A 41 8.22 -1.61 2.22
CA ALA A 41 8.04 -1.25 3.63
C ALA A 41 6.86 -2.00 4.28
N PHE A 42 5.81 -2.25 3.48
CA PHE A 42 4.57 -2.93 3.88
C PHE A 42 4.63 -4.46 3.83
N VAL A 43 5.74 -5.05 3.35
CA VAL A 43 5.94 -6.51 3.27
C VAL A 43 6.47 -7.09 4.59
N ASN A 44 6.95 -6.24 5.51
CA ASN A 44 7.44 -6.68 6.81
C ASN A 44 6.31 -7.31 7.65
N LEU A 45 6.58 -8.47 8.27
CA LEU A 45 5.61 -9.23 9.04
C LEU A 45 4.97 -8.40 10.18
N GLU A 46 5.78 -7.59 10.88
CA GLU A 46 5.30 -6.70 11.94
C GLU A 46 4.31 -5.65 11.44
N ARG A 47 4.48 -5.19 10.18
CA ARG A 47 3.56 -4.24 9.56
C ARG A 47 2.35 -4.94 8.94
N GLN A 48 2.42 -6.22 8.64
CA GLN A 48 1.29 -6.98 8.10
C GLN A 48 0.13 -7.04 9.08
N ALA A 49 0.38 -7.40 10.35
CA ALA A 49 -0.68 -7.46 11.37
C ALA A 49 -1.40 -6.10 11.56
N MET A 50 -0.63 -5.02 11.43
CA MET A 50 -1.10 -3.65 11.52
C MET A 50 -1.94 -3.25 10.29
N ILE A 51 -1.51 -3.64 9.09
CA ILE A 51 -2.28 -3.45 7.84
C ILE A 51 -3.57 -4.26 7.86
N GLU A 52 -3.52 -5.50 8.36
CA GLU A 52 -4.71 -6.34 8.51
C GLU A 52 -5.72 -5.70 9.46
N THR A 53 -5.25 -5.14 10.58
CA THR A 53 -6.10 -4.38 11.52
C THR A 53 -6.69 -3.12 10.85
N LEU A 54 -5.89 -2.40 10.07
CA LEU A 54 -6.30 -1.18 9.36
C LEU A 54 -7.34 -1.47 8.25
N CYS A 55 -7.12 -2.53 7.47
CA CYS A 55 -7.98 -2.89 6.36
C CYS A 55 -9.22 -3.68 6.81
N GLY A 56 -9.15 -4.36 7.97
CA GLY A 56 -10.23 -5.17 8.49
C GLY A 56 -10.65 -6.24 7.49
N SER A 57 -11.93 -6.23 7.09
CA SER A 57 -12.48 -7.16 6.09
C SER A 57 -12.21 -6.76 4.64
N ARG A 58 -11.58 -5.59 4.41
CA ARG A 58 -11.32 -5.09 3.04
C ARG A 58 -10.10 -5.80 2.47
N PRO A 59 -10.16 -6.30 1.22
CA PRO A 59 -9.00 -6.88 0.58
C PRO A 59 -7.93 -5.81 0.38
N PHE A 60 -6.68 -6.14 0.74
CA PHE A 60 -5.52 -5.29 0.50
C PHE A 60 -4.50 -5.97 -0.39
N PHE A 61 -3.75 -5.16 -1.13
CA PHE A 61 -2.76 -5.61 -2.08
C PHE A 61 -1.48 -4.80 -1.90
N ILE A 62 -0.32 -5.43 -2.09
CA ILE A 62 0.98 -4.78 -1.97
C ILE A 62 1.72 -4.96 -3.29
N ILE A 63 2.23 -3.86 -3.85
CA ILE A 63 3.11 -3.89 -5.04
C ILE A 63 4.41 -3.15 -4.76
N ASP A 64 5.45 -3.40 -5.56
CA ASP A 64 6.68 -2.61 -5.46
C ASP A 64 6.43 -1.14 -5.75
N HIS A 65 7.28 -0.31 -5.15
CA HIS A 65 7.23 1.13 -5.35
C HIS A 65 7.39 1.47 -6.85
N PRO A 66 6.58 2.39 -7.41
CA PRO A 66 6.61 2.72 -8.84
C PRO A 66 7.99 3.18 -9.32
N ALA A 67 8.76 3.88 -8.48
CA ALA A 67 10.14 4.24 -8.80
C ALA A 67 11.06 3.03 -9.07
N ARG A 68 10.82 1.89 -8.41
CA ARG A 68 11.53 0.62 -8.67
C ARG A 68 11.02 -0.05 -9.94
N LEU A 69 9.70 -0.01 -10.18
CA LEU A 69 9.08 -0.53 -11.40
C LEU A 69 9.63 0.12 -12.67
N LEU A 70 9.95 1.42 -12.61
CA LEU A 70 10.57 2.13 -13.74
C LEU A 70 11.97 1.59 -14.06
N ARG A 71 12.70 1.10 -13.06
CA ARG A 71 14.08 0.61 -13.20
C ARG A 71 14.18 -0.90 -13.42
N GLN A 72 13.15 -1.66 -13.05
CA GLN A 72 13.16 -3.12 -13.10
C GLN A 72 11.91 -3.64 -13.84
N PRO A 73 12.02 -3.91 -15.16
CA PRO A 73 10.89 -4.33 -15.97
C PRO A 73 10.31 -5.69 -15.56
N GLU A 74 11.12 -6.58 -14.97
CA GLU A 74 10.67 -7.86 -14.40
C GLU A 74 9.63 -7.67 -13.27
N LEU A 75 9.81 -6.64 -12.42
CA LEU A 75 8.86 -6.34 -11.36
C LEU A 75 7.53 -5.83 -11.90
N LYS A 76 7.51 -5.22 -13.10
CA LYS A 76 6.26 -4.78 -13.74
C LYS A 76 5.35 -5.97 -14.01
N ALA A 77 5.87 -7.07 -14.53
CA ALA A 77 5.06 -8.24 -14.85
C ALA A 77 4.42 -8.84 -13.60
N ARG A 78 5.18 -8.96 -12.51
CA ARG A 78 4.68 -9.44 -11.21
C ARG A 78 3.61 -8.50 -10.64
N ASN A 79 3.91 -7.21 -10.55
CA ASN A 79 2.96 -6.23 -9.99
C ASN A 79 1.74 -6.03 -10.87
N TRP A 80 1.85 -6.25 -12.18
CA TRP A 80 0.72 -6.27 -13.10
C TRP A 80 -0.27 -7.39 -12.77
N GLN A 81 0.18 -8.57 -12.34
CA GLN A 81 -0.72 -9.63 -11.88
C GLN A 81 -1.48 -9.22 -10.61
N VAL A 82 -0.81 -8.54 -9.68
CA VAL A 82 -1.45 -8.01 -8.45
C VAL A 82 -2.49 -6.94 -8.79
N LEU A 83 -2.16 -6.01 -9.69
CA LEU A 83 -3.11 -4.99 -10.14
C LEU A 83 -4.34 -5.58 -10.84
N LYS A 84 -4.18 -6.66 -11.61
CA LYS A 84 -5.31 -7.38 -12.20
C LYS A 84 -6.21 -8.01 -11.13
N GLN A 85 -5.64 -8.54 -10.04
CA GLN A 85 -6.41 -9.07 -8.92
C GLN A 85 -7.15 -7.95 -8.18
N LEU A 86 -6.48 -6.83 -7.90
CA LEU A 86 -7.11 -5.63 -7.35
C LEU A 86 -8.28 -5.17 -8.23
N LYS A 87 -8.08 -5.07 -9.55
CA LYS A 87 -9.16 -4.71 -10.48
C LYS A 87 -10.36 -5.67 -10.41
N ARG A 88 -10.13 -6.97 -10.19
CA ARG A 88 -11.22 -7.94 -9.99
C ARG A 88 -11.92 -7.72 -8.66
N ALA A 89 -11.17 -7.53 -7.58
CA ALA A 89 -11.73 -7.25 -6.25
C ALA A 89 -12.59 -5.98 -6.25
N LEU A 90 -12.09 -4.90 -6.87
CA LEU A 90 -12.84 -3.65 -7.03
C LEU A 90 -14.15 -3.83 -7.83
N ARG A 91 -14.17 -4.74 -8.81
CA ARG A 91 -15.39 -5.05 -9.58
C ARG A 91 -16.38 -5.94 -8.84
N GLN A 92 -15.90 -6.76 -7.90
CA GLN A 92 -16.74 -7.66 -7.10
C GLN A 92 -17.30 -6.95 -5.85
N GLY A 93 -16.57 -6.01 -5.27
CA GLY A 93 -17.00 -5.20 -4.12
C GLY A 93 -17.92 -4.01 -4.45
N GLY A 94 -18.33 -3.85 -5.71
CA GLY A 94 -19.23 -2.78 -6.17
C GLY A 94 -20.66 -3.25 -6.47
N GLY A 95 -21.04 -4.45 -6.02
CA GLY A 95 -22.35 -5.05 -6.27
C GLY A 95 -22.94 -5.70 -5.02
N SER A 96 -23.60 -4.89 -4.20
CA SER A 96 -24.75 -5.29 -3.38
C SER A 96 -25.69 -4.11 -3.27
#